data_AF-A0A843C6Z7-F1
#
_entry.id   AF-A0A843C6Z7-F1
#
_cell.length_a   1.000
_cell.length_b   1.000
_cell.length_c   1.000
_cell.angle_alpha   90.00
_cell.angle_beta   90.00
_cell.angle_gamma   90.00
#
_symmetry.space_group_name_H-M   'P 1'
#
loop_
_entity.id
_entity.type
_entity.pdbx_description
1 polymer ?
#
loop_
_entity_poly.entity_id
_entity_poly.type
_entity_poly.pdbx_seq_one_letter_code
_entity_poly.pdbx_strand_id
1 'polypeptide(L)'
;MDTKKIGIFIAAILVMSVFAAFPMTASAATEAEIEQAISDGLVWLVAQQNLNPGDPNYGSWNAYYGELEAGTGLALYKLQECAYELGYDSPFDPDYEYHQNVMDGLNWTFAHLTVVDISPQNHTTGATGTVDDPDTTGNGVGYVHDMVQVVRLTAQDSS
;
A
#
# COMPACT_ATOMS: atom_id res chain seq x y z
N MET A 1 -0.18 -66.02 9.11
CA MET A 1 0.41 -64.68 9.29
C MET A 1 0.39 -64.37 10.77
N ASP A 2 1.52 -63.99 11.37
CA ASP A 2 1.61 -63.76 12.81
C ASP A 2 0.68 -62.60 13.22
N THR A 3 -0.03 -62.72 14.35
CA THR A 3 -0.98 -61.70 14.85
C THR A 3 -0.34 -60.30 14.98
N LYS A 4 0.97 -60.24 15.25
CA LYS A 4 1.76 -58.99 15.27
C LYS A 4 1.92 -58.36 13.87
N LYS A 5 2.03 -59.18 12.82
CA LYS A 5 2.11 -58.74 11.41
C LYS A 5 0.74 -58.33 10.87
N ILE A 6 -0.35 -58.99 11.31
CA ILE A 6 -1.74 -58.60 10.99
C ILE A 6 -2.07 -57.24 11.61
N GLY A 7 -1.68 -57.00 12.87
CA GLY A 7 -1.91 -55.71 13.53
C GLY A 7 -1.19 -54.54 12.86
N ILE A 8 0.07 -54.75 12.45
CA ILE A 8 0.85 -53.73 11.71
C ILE A 8 0.23 -53.44 10.34
N PHE A 9 -0.25 -54.46 9.64
CA PHE A 9 -0.93 -54.29 8.35
C PHE A 9 -2.24 -53.49 8.46
N ILE A 10 -3.06 -53.76 9.48
CA ILE A 10 -4.31 -53.01 9.70
C ILE A 10 -4.02 -51.56 10.11
N ALA A 11 -3.00 -51.32 10.95
CA ALA A 11 -2.58 -49.97 11.30
C ALA A 11 -2.05 -49.19 10.10
N ALA A 12 -1.29 -49.82 9.20
CA ALA A 12 -0.78 -49.18 7.99
C ALA A 12 -1.91 -48.80 7.00
N ILE A 13 -2.93 -49.66 6.86
CA ILE A 13 -4.10 -49.38 6.00
C ILE A 13 -4.93 -48.23 6.59
N LEU A 14 -5.14 -48.21 7.90
CA LEU A 14 -5.85 -47.11 8.56
C LEU A 14 -5.11 -45.78 8.41
N VAL A 15 -3.79 -45.75 8.56
CA VAL A 15 -2.99 -44.51 8.37
C VAL A 15 -3.00 -44.05 6.90
N MET A 16 -2.94 -44.95 5.91
CA MET A 16 -3.06 -44.58 4.50
C MET A 16 -4.46 -44.07 4.12
N SER A 17 -5.52 -44.57 4.77
CA SER A 17 -6.90 -44.15 4.47
C SER A 17 -7.20 -42.71 4.88
N VAL A 18 -6.48 -42.15 5.87
CA VAL A 18 -6.63 -40.74 6.28
C VAL A 18 -5.99 -39.78 5.27
N PHE A 19 -5.00 -40.22 4.49
CA PHE A 19 -4.36 -39.39 3.45
C PHE A 19 -5.04 -39.46 2.07
N ALA A 20 -5.88 -40.46 1.81
CA ALA A 20 -6.56 -40.63 0.52
C ALA A 20 -7.89 -39.86 0.39
N ALA A 21 -8.37 -39.22 1.47
CA ALA A 21 -9.70 -38.60 1.51
C ALA A 21 -9.74 -37.09 1.17
N PHE A 22 -8.59 -36.45 0.91
CA PHE A 22 -8.56 -35.05 0.48
C PHE A 22 -7.79 -34.91 -0.82
N PRO A 23 -8.42 -35.10 -1.99
CA PRO A 23 -7.94 -34.43 -3.18
C PRO A 23 -8.10 -32.93 -2.91
N MET A 24 -7.02 -32.28 -2.45
CA MET A 24 -6.92 -30.83 -2.42
C MET A 24 -6.87 -30.39 -3.89
N THR A 25 -8.04 -30.37 -4.53
CA THR A 25 -8.21 -29.79 -5.85
C THR A 25 -8.18 -28.30 -5.64
N ALA A 26 -6.97 -27.73 -5.69
CA ALA A 26 -6.82 -26.30 -5.89
C ALA A 26 -7.33 -26.01 -7.32
N SER A 27 -8.62 -25.73 -7.45
CA SER A 27 -9.13 -25.06 -8.63
C SER A 27 -8.56 -23.64 -8.63
N ALA A 28 -8.20 -23.12 -9.81
CA ALA A 28 -8.04 -21.67 -9.93
C ALA A 28 -9.36 -21.01 -9.54
N ALA A 29 -9.29 -19.85 -8.88
CA ALA A 29 -10.47 -19.03 -8.65
C ALA A 29 -11.10 -18.69 -10.00
N THR A 30 -12.43 -18.75 -10.05
CA THR A 30 -13.20 -18.27 -11.20
C THR A 30 -13.12 -16.74 -11.27
N GLU A 31 -13.37 -16.18 -12.45
CA GLU A 31 -13.39 -14.72 -12.64
C GLU A 31 -14.35 -14.04 -11.66
N ALA A 32 -15.55 -14.60 -11.49
CA ALA A 32 -16.55 -14.07 -10.57
C ALA A 32 -16.08 -14.10 -9.10
N GLU A 33 -15.32 -15.11 -8.69
CA GLU A 33 -14.74 -15.16 -7.33
C GLU A 33 -13.63 -14.11 -7.16
N ILE A 34 -12.86 -13.82 -8.21
CA ILE A 34 -11.83 -12.78 -8.21
C ILE A 34 -12.48 -11.39 -8.13
N GLU A 35 -13.48 -11.11 -8.97
CA GLU A 35 -14.23 -9.85 -8.96
C GLU A 35 -14.89 -9.61 -7.60
N GLN A 36 -15.50 -10.65 -7.01
CA GLN A 36 -16.08 -10.55 -5.67
C GLN A 36 -15.00 -10.26 -4.61
N ALA A 37 -13.85 -10.94 -4.66
CA ALA A 37 -12.77 -10.70 -3.71
C ALA A 37 -12.19 -9.28 -3.83
N ILE A 38 -12.14 -8.71 -5.05
CA ILE A 38 -11.76 -7.31 -5.26
C ILE A 38 -12.79 -6.37 -4.64
N SER A 39 -14.07 -6.58 -4.92
CA SER A 39 -15.17 -5.79 -4.34
C SER A 39 -15.13 -5.82 -2.81
N ASP A 40 -15.01 -7.01 -2.21
CA ASP A 40 -14.93 -7.18 -0.76
C ASP A 40 -13.68 -6.50 -0.17
N GLY A 41 -12.56 -6.60 -0.89
CA GLY A 41 -11.30 -5.95 -0.53
C GLY A 41 -11.39 -4.42 -0.52
N LEU A 42 -12.08 -3.82 -1.50
CA LEU A 42 -12.29 -2.38 -1.57
C LEU A 42 -13.19 -1.89 -0.42
N VAL A 43 -14.29 -2.59 -0.16
CA VAL A 43 -15.18 -2.29 0.97
C VAL A 43 -14.41 -2.36 2.30
N TRP A 44 -13.61 -3.41 2.49
CA TRP A 44 -12.79 -3.54 3.69
C TRP A 44 -11.76 -2.41 3.81
N LEU A 45 -11.07 -2.08 2.71
CA LEU A 45 -10.05 -1.04 2.66
C LEU A 45 -10.64 0.32 3.04
N VAL A 46 -11.79 0.68 2.46
CA VAL A 46 -12.50 1.93 2.76
C VAL A 46 -12.93 1.98 4.23
N ALA A 47 -13.40 0.86 4.77
CA ALA A 47 -13.76 0.77 6.19
C ALA A 47 -12.57 0.94 7.15
N GLN A 48 -11.32 0.82 6.67
CA GLN A 48 -10.12 1.08 7.48
C GLN A 48 -9.73 2.56 7.52
N GLN A 49 -10.33 3.42 6.69
CA GLN A 49 -10.01 4.84 6.70
C GLN A 49 -10.41 5.47 8.03
N ASN A 50 -9.57 6.34 8.58
CA ASN A 50 -9.90 7.09 9.78
C ASN A 50 -10.93 8.18 9.46
N LEU A 51 -12.20 7.92 9.76
CA LEU A 51 -13.30 8.86 9.55
C LEU A 51 -13.77 9.51 10.85
N ASN A 52 -12.99 9.44 11.94
CA ASN A 52 -13.36 10.05 13.21
C ASN A 52 -13.20 11.59 13.17
N PRO A 53 -14.29 12.37 13.20
CA PRO A 53 -14.20 13.82 13.12
C PRO A 53 -13.50 14.37 14.37
N GLY A 54 -12.33 14.98 14.18
CA GLY A 54 -11.51 15.55 15.27
C GLY A 54 -10.25 14.76 15.60
N ASP A 55 -10.01 13.61 14.97
CA ASP A 55 -8.69 12.98 14.97
C ASP A 55 -7.74 13.77 14.06
N PRO A 56 -6.50 14.12 14.50
CA PRO A 56 -5.51 14.76 13.62
C PRO A 56 -5.17 13.91 12.39
N ASN A 57 -5.44 12.60 12.45
CA ASN A 57 -5.24 11.66 11.37
C ASN A 57 -6.51 11.38 10.55
N TYR A 58 -7.53 12.25 10.63
CA TYR A 58 -8.73 12.13 9.79
C TYR A 58 -8.34 12.03 8.31
N GLY A 59 -8.90 11.04 7.62
CA GLY A 59 -8.65 10.75 6.21
C GLY A 59 -7.51 9.77 5.95
N SER A 60 -6.67 9.45 6.93
CA SER A 60 -5.55 8.52 6.75
C SER A 60 -5.95 7.04 6.84
N TRP A 61 -5.09 6.17 6.33
CA TRP A 61 -5.14 4.73 6.56
C TRP A 61 -3.97 4.31 7.44
N ASN A 62 -4.28 3.54 8.46
CA ASN A 62 -3.25 3.03 9.35
C ASN A 62 -2.56 1.81 8.73
N ALA A 63 -1.23 1.86 8.61
CA ALA A 63 -0.43 0.69 8.27
C ALA A 63 0.02 -0.05 9.54
N TYR A 64 0.47 -1.29 9.37
CA TYR A 64 1.12 -2.03 10.44
C TYR A 64 2.34 -1.23 10.94
N TYR A 65 2.48 -1.07 12.26
CA TYR A 65 3.48 -0.21 12.94
C TYR A 65 3.29 1.32 12.88
N GLY A 66 2.15 1.83 12.40
CA GLY A 66 1.86 3.27 12.47
C GLY A 66 2.51 4.10 11.37
N GLU A 67 2.91 3.48 10.26
CA GLU A 67 3.38 4.15 9.04
C GLU A 67 2.17 4.70 8.25
N LEU A 68 1.54 5.75 8.76
CA LEU A 68 0.31 6.33 8.20
C LEU A 68 0.51 6.79 6.75
N GLU A 69 1.68 7.31 6.44
CA GLU A 69 2.13 7.76 5.13
C GLU A 69 2.06 6.62 4.10
N ALA A 70 2.71 5.50 4.42
CA ALA A 70 2.77 4.34 3.54
C ALA A 70 1.40 3.66 3.40
N GLY A 71 0.67 3.54 4.50
CA GLY A 71 -0.69 2.99 4.51
C GLY A 71 -1.65 3.81 3.65
N THR A 72 -1.63 5.13 3.84
CA THR A 72 -2.46 6.07 3.09
C THR A 72 -2.08 6.10 1.61
N GLY A 73 -0.78 6.13 1.29
CA GLY A 73 -0.31 6.09 -0.10
C GLY A 73 -0.75 4.84 -0.84
N LEU A 74 -0.65 3.66 -0.21
CA LEU A 74 -1.09 2.40 -0.81
C LEU A 74 -2.61 2.36 -1.00
N ALA A 75 -3.38 2.81 0.00
CA ALA A 75 -4.84 2.84 -0.08
C ALA A 75 -5.31 3.78 -1.21
N LEU A 76 -4.75 4.99 -1.26
CA LEU A 76 -5.04 5.97 -2.32
C LEU A 76 -4.72 5.40 -3.70
N TYR A 77 -3.55 4.79 -3.88
CA TYR A 77 -3.18 4.17 -5.15
C TYR A 77 -4.22 3.15 -5.60
N LYS A 78 -4.69 2.28 -4.70
CA LYS A 78 -5.69 1.26 -5.03
C LYS A 78 -7.06 1.85 -5.37
N LEU A 79 -7.53 2.84 -4.62
CA LEU A 79 -8.81 3.49 -4.89
C LEU A 79 -8.76 4.32 -6.19
N GLN A 80 -7.63 4.93 -6.52
CA GLN A 80 -7.47 5.70 -7.76
C GLN A 80 -7.41 4.80 -8.99
N GLU A 81 -6.62 3.73 -8.94
CA GLU A 81 -6.57 2.74 -10.04
C GLU A 81 -7.94 2.10 -10.27
N CYS A 82 -8.65 1.73 -9.20
CA CYS A 82 -10.00 1.16 -9.31
C CYS A 82 -10.97 2.10 -10.07
N ALA A 83 -10.90 3.42 -9.85
CA ALA A 83 -11.73 4.36 -10.60
C ALA A 83 -11.48 4.26 -12.11
N TYR A 84 -10.21 4.19 -12.53
CA TYR A 84 -9.87 4.05 -13.93
C TYR A 84 -10.22 2.67 -14.51
N GLU A 85 -10.04 1.60 -13.73
CA GLU A 85 -10.43 0.24 -14.12
C GLU A 85 -11.96 0.13 -14.36
N LEU A 86 -12.75 0.87 -13.58
CA LEU A 86 -14.20 0.98 -13.76
C LEU A 86 -14.60 1.95 -14.89
N GLY A 87 -13.65 2.63 -15.52
CA GLY A 87 -13.87 3.51 -16.67
C GLY A 87 -14.26 4.94 -16.33
N TYR A 88 -14.07 5.39 -15.09
CA TYR A 88 -14.21 6.81 -14.75
C TYR A 88 -13.04 7.61 -15.32
N ASP A 89 -13.31 8.85 -15.78
CA ASP A 89 -12.28 9.76 -16.28
C ASP A 89 -11.38 10.32 -15.15
N SER A 90 -11.86 10.26 -13.91
CA SER A 90 -11.16 10.78 -12.75
C SER A 90 -11.56 10.06 -11.46
N PRO A 91 -10.62 9.81 -10.53
CA PRO A 91 -10.95 9.32 -9.19
C PRO A 91 -11.65 10.38 -8.31
N PHE A 92 -11.78 11.61 -8.80
CA PHE A 92 -12.52 12.70 -8.17
C PHE A 92 -13.94 12.86 -8.74
N ASP A 93 -14.34 12.00 -9.67
CA ASP A 93 -15.69 12.03 -10.24
C ASP A 93 -16.72 11.77 -9.12
N PRO A 94 -17.70 12.67 -8.91
CA PRO A 94 -18.71 12.48 -7.85
C PRO A 94 -19.56 11.23 -8.03
N ASP A 95 -19.63 10.66 -9.24
CA ASP A 95 -20.36 9.42 -9.50
C ASP A 95 -19.53 8.17 -9.12
N TYR A 96 -18.21 8.30 -8.92
CA TYR A 96 -17.38 7.22 -8.39
C TYR A 96 -17.63 7.02 -6.90
N GLU A 97 -18.02 5.81 -6.50
CA GLU A 97 -18.43 5.49 -5.13
C GLU A 97 -17.44 5.93 -4.04
N TYR A 98 -16.14 5.83 -4.31
CA TYR A 98 -15.08 6.11 -3.34
C TYR A 98 -14.40 7.47 -3.52
N HIS A 99 -14.96 8.38 -4.32
CA HIS A 99 -14.35 9.69 -4.61
C HIS A 99 -14.06 10.50 -3.33
N GLN A 100 -14.99 10.49 -2.36
CA GLN A 100 -14.81 11.23 -1.11
C GLN A 100 -13.66 10.65 -0.27
N ASN A 101 -13.51 9.32 -0.25
CA ASN A 101 -12.41 8.66 0.46
C ASN A 101 -11.06 9.06 -0.14
N VAL A 102 -10.98 9.14 -1.47
CA VAL A 102 -9.78 9.61 -2.20
C VAL A 102 -9.47 11.06 -1.84
N MET A 103 -10.47 11.94 -1.85
CA MET A 103 -10.28 13.35 -1.49
C MET A 103 -9.80 13.51 -0.04
N ASP A 104 -10.43 12.82 0.91
CA ASP A 104 -10.07 12.90 2.32
C ASP A 104 -8.62 12.39 2.58
N GLY A 105 -8.22 11.31 1.92
CA GLY A 105 -6.85 10.79 2.02
C GLY A 105 -5.79 11.70 1.41
N LEU A 106 -6.08 12.31 0.26
CA LEU A 106 -5.15 13.27 -0.36
C LEU A 106 -5.06 14.54 0.47
N ASN A 107 -6.17 15.03 1.01
CA ASN A 107 -6.18 16.18 1.92
C ASN A 107 -5.31 15.91 3.15
N TRP A 108 -5.42 14.72 3.75
CA TRP A 108 -4.54 14.31 4.85
C TRP A 108 -3.07 14.29 4.41
N THR A 109 -2.78 13.67 3.25
CA THR A 109 -1.40 13.56 2.72
C THR A 109 -0.77 14.93 2.52
N PHE A 110 -1.48 15.87 1.89
CA PHE A 110 -0.98 17.22 1.65
C PHE A 110 -0.82 18.03 2.94
N ALA A 111 -1.66 17.80 3.95
CA ALA A 111 -1.51 18.43 5.26
C ALA A 111 -0.29 17.92 6.05
N HIS A 112 0.23 16.74 5.72
CA HIS A 112 1.37 16.10 6.39
C HIS A 112 2.67 16.19 5.57
N LEU A 113 2.71 17.04 4.55
CA LEU A 113 3.97 17.34 3.84
C LEU A 113 4.86 18.26 4.68
N THR A 114 6.14 17.92 4.72
CA THR A 114 7.18 18.77 5.28
C THR A 114 7.57 19.83 4.25
N VAL A 115 7.56 21.09 4.68
CA VAL A 115 8.08 22.20 3.89
C VAL A 115 9.58 22.27 4.09
N VAL A 116 10.33 22.29 2.99
CA VAL A 116 11.79 22.38 3.00
C VAL A 116 12.24 23.56 2.15
N ASP A 117 13.26 24.28 2.64
CA ASP A 117 13.92 25.28 1.83
C ASP A 117 14.62 24.61 0.64
N ILE A 118 14.41 25.14 -0.56
CA ILE A 118 15.04 24.65 -1.78
C ILE A 118 15.90 25.73 -2.41
N SER A 119 16.86 25.29 -3.21
CA SER A 119 17.75 26.16 -3.98
C SER A 119 18.09 25.48 -5.30
N PRO A 120 18.64 26.23 -6.28
CA PRO A 120 19.16 25.65 -7.50
C PRO A 120 20.06 24.45 -7.21
N GLN A 121 19.73 23.31 -7.84
CA GLN A 121 20.45 22.06 -7.69
C GLN A 121 21.55 22.00 -8.75
N ASN A 122 22.79 21.78 -8.29
CA ASN A 122 23.94 21.70 -9.18
C ASN A 122 24.20 20.25 -9.59
N HIS A 123 23.91 19.92 -10.85
CA HIS A 123 24.17 18.59 -11.44
C HIS A 123 25.39 18.59 -12.38
N THR A 124 26.27 19.60 -12.31
CA THR A 124 27.44 19.74 -13.20
C THR A 124 28.50 18.65 -13.04
N THR A 125 28.49 17.93 -11.91
CA THR A 125 29.34 16.75 -11.68
C THR A 125 28.66 15.43 -12.06
N GLY A 126 27.41 15.46 -12.55
CA GLY A 126 26.57 14.30 -12.89
C GLY A 126 26.08 14.27 -14.36
N ALA A 127 25.03 13.48 -14.62
CA ALA A 127 24.63 13.06 -15.96
C ALA A 127 24.12 14.16 -16.91
N THR A 128 23.66 15.30 -16.41
CA THR A 128 23.03 16.35 -17.22
C THR A 128 23.95 17.54 -17.52
N GLY A 129 24.98 17.78 -16.69
CA GLY A 129 25.87 18.94 -16.86
C GLY A 129 25.18 20.29 -16.62
N THR A 130 23.99 20.30 -16.01
CA THR A 130 23.14 21.48 -15.83
C THR A 130 23.10 21.94 -14.37
N VAL A 131 22.74 23.21 -14.18
CA VAL A 131 22.20 23.71 -12.92
C VAL A 131 20.72 23.91 -13.16
N ASP A 132 19.89 23.19 -12.42
CA ASP A 132 18.44 23.23 -12.58
C ASP A 132 17.80 23.80 -11.31
N ASP A 133 16.86 24.72 -11.49
CA ASP A 133 16.13 25.34 -10.39
C ASP A 133 14.79 24.62 -10.18
N PRO A 134 14.62 23.86 -9.08
CA PRO A 134 13.35 23.20 -8.79
C PRO A 134 12.25 24.18 -8.35
N ASP A 135 12.56 25.45 -8.04
CA ASP A 135 11.58 26.44 -7.60
C ASP A 135 10.79 27.06 -8.75
N THR A 136 9.88 26.26 -9.32
CA THR A 136 8.96 26.71 -10.37
C THR A 136 7.94 27.76 -9.91
N THR A 137 7.84 28.01 -8.60
CA THR A 137 6.85 28.93 -8.00
C THR A 137 7.46 30.23 -7.47
N GLY A 138 8.79 30.32 -7.35
CA GLY A 138 9.52 31.48 -6.87
C GLY A 138 9.38 31.75 -5.37
N ASN A 139 8.96 30.77 -4.57
CA ASN A 139 8.71 30.91 -3.13
C ASN A 139 9.87 30.38 -2.25
N GLY A 140 10.93 29.84 -2.87
CA GLY A 140 12.09 29.28 -2.20
C GLY A 140 11.82 27.99 -1.40
N VAL A 141 10.65 27.36 -1.54
CA VAL A 141 10.27 26.18 -0.76
C VAL A 141 9.75 25.03 -1.63
N GLY A 142 10.09 23.81 -1.22
CA GLY A 142 9.57 22.57 -1.76
C GLY A 142 8.77 21.80 -0.70
N TYR A 143 8.02 20.80 -1.15
CA TYR A 143 7.24 19.92 -0.27
C TYR A 143 7.76 18.49 -0.40
N VAL A 144 8.05 17.85 0.74
CA VAL A 144 8.52 16.46 0.80
C VAL A 144 7.71 15.68 1.85
N HIS A 145 7.53 14.39 1.62
CA HIS A 145 7.07 13.49 2.67
C HIS A 145 8.28 13.06 3.50
N ASP A 146 8.16 12.87 4.82
CA ASP A 146 9.28 12.40 5.67
C ASP A 146 9.61 10.93 5.36
N MET A 147 10.18 10.69 4.19
CA MET A 147 10.75 9.41 3.82
C MET A 147 12.22 9.43 4.20
N VAL A 148 12.48 8.90 5.40
CA VAL A 148 13.81 8.63 5.94
C VAL A 148 14.62 9.92 6.09
N GLN A 149 14.92 10.28 7.35
CA GLN A 149 16.05 11.14 7.66
C GLN A 149 17.23 10.73 6.77
N VAL A 150 17.47 11.48 5.69
CA VAL A 150 18.73 11.41 4.97
C VAL A 150 19.73 11.82 6.02
N VAL A 151 20.34 10.81 6.63
CA VAL A 151 21.40 10.95 7.60
C VAL A 151 22.33 11.95 6.95
N ARG A 152 22.38 13.16 7.48
CA ARG A 152 23.42 14.12 7.16
C ARG A 152 24.70 13.49 7.68
N LEU A 153 25.29 12.60 6.88
CA LEU A 153 26.70 12.30 6.90
C LEU A 153 27.40 13.52 6.29
N THR A 154 27.23 14.68 6.92
CA THR A 154 28.28 15.69 6.85
C THR A 154 29.43 15.09 7.62
N ALA A 155 30.40 14.64 6.83
CA ALA A 155 31.75 14.31 7.26
C ALA A 155 32.13 15.22 8.43
N GLN A 156 32.32 14.59 9.59
CA GLN A 156 33.13 15.15 10.66
C GLN A 156 34.58 15.07 10.14
N ASP A 157 34.91 15.96 9.21
CA ASP A 157 36.28 16.21 8.82
C ASP A 157 36.78 17.43 9.59
N SER A 158 37.83 17.19 10.36
CA SER A 158 38.79 18.17 10.88
C SER A 158 38.33 19.25 11.88
N SER A 159 38.55 18.94 13.17
CA SER A 159 39.39 19.77 14.05
C SER A 159 40.00 18.92 15.17
#